data_AF-A0A2N2D6X2-F1
#
_entry.id   AF-A0A2N2D6X2-F1
#
_cell.length_a   1.000
_cell.length_b   1.000
_cell.length_c   1.000
_cell.angle_alpha   90.00
_cell.angle_beta   90.00
_cell.angle_gamma   90.00
#
_symmetry.space_group_name_H-M   'P 1'
#
loop_
_entity.id
_entity.type
_entity.pdbx_description
1 polymer ?
#
loop_
_entity_poly.entity_id
_entity_poly.type
_entity_poly.pdbx_seq_one_letter_code
_entity_poly.pdbx_strand_id
1 'polypeptide(L)' 'LAILISCVGRRMILKQRTEEELEGVRDTLDKGTVMAGFYSYGEIAPLRTGGKSKLHNQTMTITTFAEV' A
#
# COMPACT_ATOMS: atom_id res chain seq x y z
N LEU A 1 6.64 12.58 -0.45
CA LEU A 1 6.17 11.64 0.60
C LEU A 1 5.36 10.53 -0.05
N ALA A 2 5.55 9.27 0.33
CA ALA A 2 4.71 8.15 -0.12
C ALA A 2 4.10 7.40 1.07
N ILE A 3 2.79 7.20 1.04
CA ILE A 3 2.04 6.40 2.01
C ILE A 3 1.66 5.06 1.39
N LEU A 4 2.18 3.98 1.94
CA LEU A 4 1.98 2.61 1.48
C LEU A 4 1.02 1.88 2.43
N ILE A 5 -0.09 1.37 1.90
CA ILE A 5 -1.07 0.60 2.67
C ILE A 5 -1.26 -0.75 1.99
N SER A 6 -0.94 -1.83 2.70
CA SER A 6 -1.10 -3.20 2.22
C SER A 6 -2.02 -4.00 3.15
N CYS A 7 -2.37 -5.22 2.77
CA CYS A 7 -3.17 -6.12 3.59
C CYS A 7 -2.26 -6.99 4.48
N VAL A 8 -2.60 -7.14 5.77
CA VAL A 8 -1.88 -8.02 6.72
C VAL A 8 -1.87 -9.48 6.26
N GLY A 9 -2.93 -9.93 5.58
CA GLY A 9 -3.00 -11.25 4.97
C GLY A 9 -1.88 -11.48 3.95
N ARG A 10 -1.56 -10.47 3.16
CA ARG A 10 -0.45 -10.53 2.20
C ARG A 10 0.88 -10.68 2.91
N ARG A 11 1.13 -9.87 3.95
CA ARG A 11 2.37 -9.97 4.73
C ARG A 11 2.58 -11.36 5.31
N MET A 12 1.52 -11.96 5.86
CA MET A 12 1.58 -13.31 6.45
C MET A 12 1.90 -14.39 5.42
N ILE A 13 1.34 -14.28 4.20
CA ILE A 13 1.53 -15.26 3.12
C ILE A 13 2.87 -15.06 2.40
N LEU A 14 3.19 -13.81 2.05
CA LEU A 14 4.33 -13.44 1.20
C LEU A 14 5.66 -13.38 1.98
N LYS A 15 5.62 -13.16 3.30
CA LYS A 15 6.81 -13.12 4.17
C LYS A 15 7.88 -12.18 3.60
N GLN A 16 9.09 -12.67 3.34
CA GLN A 16 10.22 -11.92 2.78
C GLN A 16 9.88 -11.21 1.46
N ARG A 17 9.01 -11.79 0.64
CA ARG A 17 8.57 -11.14 -0.60
C ARG A 17 7.85 -9.80 -0.37
N THR A 18 7.32 -9.58 0.84
CA THR A 18 6.75 -8.28 1.20
C THR A 18 7.83 -7.21 1.35
N GLU A 19 9.03 -7.57 1.80
CA GLU A 19 10.17 -6.65 1.88
C GLU A 19 10.70 -6.33 0.48
N GLU A 20 10.79 -7.33 -0.40
CA GLU A 20 11.11 -7.13 -1.83
C GLU A 20 10.11 -6.18 -2.51
N GLU A 21 8.82 -6.25 -2.17
CA GLU A 21 7.83 -5.28 -2.67
C GLU A 21 8.12 -3.85 -2.19
N LEU A 22 8.52 -3.68 -0.92
CA LEU A 22 8.85 -2.37 -0.37
C LEU A 22 10.13 -1.80 -0.98
N GLU A 23 11.14 -2.64 -1.19
CA GLU A 23 12.37 -2.29 -1.90
C GLU A 23 12.08 -1.89 -3.35
N GLY A 24 11.21 -2.65 -4.05
CA GLY A 24 10.79 -2.28 -5.40
C GLY A 24 10.12 -0.91 -5.47
N VAL A 25 9.30 -0.54 -4.48
CA VAL A 25 8.74 0.83 -4.39
C VAL A 25 9.84 1.84 -4.10
N ARG A 26 10.77 1.52 -3.19
CA ARG A 26 11.89 2.40 -2.83
C ARG A 26 12.80 2.71 -4.01
N ASP A 27 13.05 1.73 -4.87
CA ASP A 27 13.88 1.84 -6.06
C ASP A 27 13.18 2.60 -7.19
N THR A 28 11.84 2.56 -7.21
CA THR A 28 11.03 3.28 -8.20
C THR A 28 10.88 4.77 -7.86
N LEU A 29 10.78 5.11 -6.58
CA LEU A 29 10.59 6.48 -6.11
C LEU A 29 11.93 7.21 -5.92
N ASP A 30 11.91 8.55 -5.98
CA ASP A 30 13.11 9.35 -5.76
C ASP A 30 13.78 9.03 -4.42
N LYS A 31 15.12 9.03 -4.40
CA LYS A 31 15.91 8.73 -3.20
C LYS A 31 15.58 9.65 -2.01
N GLY A 32 15.10 10.85 -2.24
CA GLY A 32 14.63 11.76 -1.19
C GLY A 32 13.23 11.46 -0.64
N THR A 33 12.47 10.57 -1.28
CA THR A 33 11.08 10.29 -0.89
C THR A 33 11.04 9.56 0.44
N VAL A 34 10.49 10.22 1.47
CA VAL A 34 10.12 9.57 2.72
C VAL A 34 8.96 8.62 2.46
N MET A 35 9.11 7.36 2.88
CA MET A 35 8.07 6.33 2.82
C MET A 35 7.54 6.04 4.22
N ALA A 36 6.22 6.01 4.36
CA ALA A 36 5.51 5.64 5.57
C ALA A 36 4.32 4.73 5.23
N GLY A 37 3.76 4.02 6.20
CA GLY A 37 2.69 3.09 5.89
C GLY A 37 2.31 2.14 7.02
N PHE A 38 1.31 1.31 6.76
CA PHE A 38 0.87 0.25 7.68
C PHE A 38 0.15 -0.89 6.95
N TYR A 39 -0.03 -2.00 7.66
CA TYR A 39 -0.83 -3.12 7.18
C TYR A 39 -2.27 -3.01 7.71
N SER A 40 -3.24 -3.00 6.80
CA SER A 40 -4.67 -3.00 7.08
C SER A 40 -5.26 -4.40 6.91
N TYR A 41 -6.56 -4.57 7.16
CA TYR A 41 -7.28 -5.81 6.83
C TYR A 41 -7.70 -5.91 5.36
N GLY A 42 -7.34 -4.92 4.53
CA GLY A 42 -7.59 -4.94 3.09
C GLY A 42 -9.02 -4.63 2.69
N GLU A 43 -9.91 -4.26 3.62
CA GLU A 43 -11.23 -3.75 3.27
C GLU A 43 -11.11 -2.29 2.79
N ILE A 44 -11.47 -2.05 1.53
CA ILE A 44 -11.40 -0.72 0.91
C ILE A 44 -12.82 -0.19 0.71
N ALA A 45 -13.03 1.04 1.16
CA ALA A 45 -14.29 1.74 0.97
C ALA A 45 -14.56 1.99 -0.53
N PRO A 46 -15.83 1.98 -0.95
CA PRO A 46 -16.19 2.26 -2.33
C PRO A 46 -15.90 3.72 -2.68
N LEU A 47 -15.60 3.99 -3.96
CA LEU A 47 -15.47 5.36 -4.46
C LEU A 47 -16.81 6.12 -4.46
N ARG A 48 -17.93 5.39 -4.59
CA ARG A 48 -19.29 5.97 -4.62
C ARG A 48 -19.93 5.86 -3.24
N THR A 49 -20.52 6.97 -2.79
CA THR A 49 -21.34 7.01 -1.57
C THR A 49 -22.45 5.96 -1.63
N GLY A 50 -22.64 5.22 -0.54
CA GLY A 50 -23.63 4.14 -0.44
C GLY A 50 -23.22 2.81 -1.07
N GLY A 51 -22.02 2.71 -1.65
CA GLY A 51 -21.47 1.43 -2.10
C GLY A 51 -21.13 0.50 -0.92
N LYS A 52 -20.88 -0.78 -1.23
CA LYS A 52 -20.32 -1.73 -0.25
C LYS A 52 -18.80 -1.71 -0.33
N SER A 53 -18.16 -1.70 0.82
CA SER A 53 -16.74 -2.01 0.94
C SER A 53 -16.45 -3.41 0.41
N LYS A 54 -15.26 -3.60 -0.14
CA LYS A 54 -14.82 -4.89 -0.67
C LYS A 54 -13.47 -5.28 -0.08
N LEU A 55 -13.25 -6.59 0.02
CA LEU A 55 -11.98 -7.14 0.45
C LEU A 55 -10.99 -7.15 -0.72
N HIS A 56 -9.90 -6.42 -0.56
CA HIS A 56 -8.78 -6.31 -1.48
C HIS A 56 -7.50 -6.78 -0.78
N ASN A 57 -7.35 -8.09 -0.68
CA ASN A 57 -6.20 -8.74 -0.05
C ASN A 57 -5.13 -9.17 -1.06
N GLN A 58 -5.19 -8.68 -2.31
CA GLN A 58 -4.25 -8.96 -3.40
C GLN A 58 -3.62 -7.68 -3.96
N THR A 59 -3.73 -6.56 -3.25
CA THR A 59 -3.29 -5.24 -3.73
C THR A 59 -2.57 -4.47 -2.62
N MET A 60 -1.67 -3.57 -3.01
CA MET A 60 -1.11 -2.52 -2.16
C MET A 60 -1.56 -1.19 -2.75
N THR A 61 -1.96 -0.26 -1.89
CA THR A 61 -2.26 1.12 -2.29
C THR A 61 -1.05 1.99 -1.98
N ILE A 62 -0.60 2.78 -2.94
CA ILE A 62 0.50 3.73 -2.78
C ILE A 62 -0.05 5.12 -3.10
N THR A 63 -0.02 6.02 -2.13
CA THR A 63 -0.43 7.43 -2.31
C THR A 63 0.81 8.31 -2.22
N THR A 64 1.09 9.07 -3.27
CA THR A 64 2.24 9.98 -3.32
C THR A 64 1.79 11.43 -3.15
N PHE A 65 2.56 12.20 -2.38
CA PHE A 65 2.42 13.64 -2.22
C PHE A 65 3.71 14.29 -2.71
N ALA A 66 3.56 15.28 -3.58
CA ALA A 66 4.61 16.15 -4.07
C ALA A 66 4.08 17.58 -4.07
N GLU A 67 4.93 18.53 -3.70
CA GLU A 67 4.71 19.95 -4.02
C GLU A 67 5.20 20.17 -5.45
N VAL A 68 4.44 20.93 -6.23
CA VAL A 68 4.73 21.28 -7.63
C VAL A 68 5.25 22.70 -7.69
#